data_AF-A0AAE3LL34-F1
#
_entry.id   AF-A0AAE3LL34-F1
#
_cell.length_a   1.000
_cell.length_b   1.000
_cell.length_c   1.000
_cell.angle_alpha   90.00
_cell.angle_beta   90.00
_cell.angle_gamma   90.00
#
_symmetry.space_group_name_H-M   'P 1'
#
loop_
_entity.id
_entity.type
_entity.pdbx_description
1 polymer ?
#
loop_
_entity_poly.entity_id
_entity_poly.type
_entity_poly.pdbx_seq_one_letter_code
_entity_poly.pdbx_strand_id
1 'polypeptide(L)'
;MSKVKIELDHNAVAAFLCSAPVENMVKGYADRAVQRLGTGHKAYTITWTRYPKMRRKVAIVKAKTKKAQRANLRDNTLLKAVLGK
;
A
#
# COMPACT_ATOMS: atom_id res chain seq x y z
N MET A 1 39.82 18.73 -10.97
CA MET A 1 38.68 18.14 -10.24
C MET A 1 38.46 16.73 -10.73
N SER A 2 38.57 15.73 -9.86
CA SER A 2 38.21 14.35 -10.19
C SER A 2 36.69 14.24 -10.39
N LYS A 3 36.25 13.48 -11.39
CA LYS A 3 34.82 13.21 -11.61
C LYS A 3 34.34 12.24 -10.53
N VAL A 4 33.45 12.69 -9.66
CA VAL A 4 32.75 11.83 -8.70
C VAL A 4 31.53 11.23 -9.38
N LYS A 5 31.41 9.90 -9.38
CA LYS A 5 30.21 9.19 -9.84
C LYS A 5 29.35 8.85 -8.63
N ILE A 6 28.12 9.33 -8.63
CA ILE A 6 27.11 8.97 -7.64
C ILE A 6 26.20 7.93 -8.28
N GLU A 7 26.09 6.76 -7.67
CA GLU A 7 25.21 5.68 -8.12
C GLU A 7 24.16 5.36 -7.06
N LEU A 8 23.00 4.91 -7.53
CA LEU A 8 21.94 4.46 -6.63
C LEU A 8 22.31 3.08 -6.07
N ASP A 9 22.36 2.98 -4.74
CA ASP A 9 22.43 1.67 -4.09
C ASP A 9 21.07 0.97 -4.16
N HIS A 10 20.90 0.16 -5.21
CA HIS A 10 19.68 -0.61 -5.43
C HIS A 10 19.36 -1.58 -4.28
N ASN A 11 20.38 -2.10 -3.58
CA ASN A 11 20.18 -3.02 -2.46
C ASN A 11 19.67 -2.27 -1.23
N ALA A 12 20.27 -1.12 -0.91
CA ALA A 12 19.80 -0.26 0.17
C ALA A 12 18.38 0.24 -0.09
N VAL A 13 18.04 0.60 -1.33
CA VAL A 13 16.66 0.96 -1.71
C VAL A 13 15.70 -0.22 -1.50
N ALA A 14 16.05 -1.42 -1.94
CA ALA A 14 15.21 -2.60 -1.74
C ALA A 14 15.00 -2.93 -0.25
N ALA A 15 16.04 -2.79 0.57
CA ALA A 15 15.96 -2.96 2.02
C ALA A 15 15.06 -1.90 2.66
N PHE A 16 15.23 -0.64 2.27
CA PHE A 16 14.39 0.46 2.73
C PHE A 16 12.91 0.22 2.39
N LEU A 17 12.60 -0.20 1.16
CA LEU A 17 11.22 -0.51 0.75
C LEU A 17 10.59 -1.66 1.54
N CYS A 18 11.39 -2.50 2.20
CA CYS A 18 10.94 -3.58 3.07
C CYS A 18 10.88 -3.22 4.56
N SER A 19 11.32 -2.01 4.93
CA SER A 19 11.52 -1.59 6.31
C SER A 19 10.21 -1.25 7.06
N ALA A 20 10.29 -1.22 8.40
CA ALA A 20 9.17 -0.85 9.28
C ALA A 20 8.65 0.58 9.05
N PRO A 21 9.49 1.61 8.81
CA PRO A 21 9.00 2.94 8.44
C PRO A 21 8.08 2.92 7.21
N VAL A 22 8.45 2.20 6.16
CA VAL A 22 7.61 2.08 4.95
C VAL A 22 6.33 1.31 5.25
N GLU A 23 6.40 0.24 6.05
CA GLU A 23 5.21 -0.50 6.49
C GLU A 23 4.23 0.39 7.27
N ASN A 24 4.72 1.16 8.23
CA ASN A 24 3.90 2.07 9.03
C ASN A 24 3.27 3.17 8.18
N MET A 25 4.03 3.70 7.21
CA MET A 25 3.53 4.68 6.26
C MET A 25 2.36 4.13 5.43
N VAL A 26 2.54 2.97 4.78
CA VAL A 26 1.47 2.37 3.95
C VAL A 26 0.27 1.94 4.79
N LYS A 27 0.51 1.44 6.01
CA LYS A 27 -0.55 1.13 6.97
C LYS A 27 -1.39 2.36 7.29
N GLY A 28 -0.76 3.51 7.59
CA GLY A 28 -1.46 4.75 7.88
C GLY A 28 -2.33 5.27 6.71
N TYR A 29 -1.96 5.00 5.46
CA TYR A 29 -2.83 5.28 4.31
C TYR A 29 -4.05 4.34 4.26
N ALA A 30 -3.84 3.03 4.48
CA ALA A 30 -4.91 2.05 4.45
C ALA A 30 -5.90 2.19 5.62
N ASP A 31 -5.41 2.51 6.81
CA ASP A 31 -6.25 2.73 7.99
C ASP A 31 -7.18 3.94 7.80
N ARG A 32 -6.67 5.04 7.21
CA ARG A 32 -7.51 6.19 6.83
C ARG A 32 -8.56 5.84 5.78
N ALA A 33 -8.21 4.99 4.80
CA ALA A 33 -9.19 4.51 3.83
C ALA A 33 -10.29 3.67 4.50
N VAL A 34 -9.93 2.76 5.42
CA VAL A 34 -10.91 1.97 6.18
C VAL A 34 -11.80 2.85 7.05
N GLN A 35 -11.26 3.89 7.69
CA GLN A 35 -12.04 4.86 8.47
C GLN A 35 -13.12 5.53 7.61
N ARG A 36 -12.80 5.94 6.37
CA ARG A 36 -13.78 6.52 5.43
C ARG A 36 -14.83 5.52 4.98
N LEU A 37 -14.43 4.26 4.76
CA LEU A 37 -15.32 3.20 4.25
C LEU A 37 -16.26 2.63 5.31
N GLY A 38 -15.87 2.72 6.59
CA GLY A 38 -16.64 2.19 7.70
C GLY A 38 -16.71 0.65 7.73
N THR A 39 -17.80 0.15 8.30
CA THR A 39 -17.95 -1.27 8.63
C THR A 39 -17.90 -2.19 7.40
N GLY A 40 -17.32 -3.38 7.58
CA GLY A 40 -17.22 -4.40 6.53
C GLY A 40 -15.96 -4.34 5.68
N HIS A 41 -15.01 -3.47 6.01
CA HIS A 41 -13.70 -3.36 5.36
C HIS A 41 -12.57 -3.75 6.32
N LYS A 42 -11.46 -4.26 5.78
CA LYS A 42 -10.24 -4.55 6.56
C LYS A 42 -9.01 -4.11 5.77
N ALA A 43 -8.05 -3.53 6.47
CA ALA A 43 -6.71 -3.26 5.98
C ALA A 43 -5.73 -4.32 6.51
N TYR A 44 -4.70 -4.64 5.73
CA TYR A 44 -3.57 -5.44 6.17
C TYR A 44 -2.32 -5.07 5.36
N THR A 45 -1.15 -5.21 5.98
CA THR A 45 0.14 -5.01 5.32
C THR A 45 0.72 -6.34 4.90
N ILE A 46 1.39 -6.36 3.75
CA ILE A 46 2.19 -7.50 3.30
C ILE A 46 3.52 -7.02 2.74
N THR A 47 4.50 -7.90 2.77
CA THR A 47 5.64 -7.80 1.87
C THR A 47 5.20 -8.34 0.52
N TRP A 48 5.04 -7.45 -0.45
CA TRP A 48 4.71 -7.82 -1.81
C TRP A 48 5.96 -8.15 -2.58
N THR A 49 5.95 -9.33 -3.19
CA THR A 49 7.01 -9.83 -4.04
C THR A 49 6.37 -10.12 -5.40
N ARG A 50 6.58 -9.25 -6.38
CA ARG A 50 6.17 -9.54 -7.77
C ARG A 50 7.40 -9.75 -8.63
N TYR A 51 7.32 -10.81 -9.41
CA TYR A 51 8.28 -11.10 -10.45
C TYR A 51 8.28 -9.97 -11.51
N PRO A 52 9.44 -9.47 -11.99
CA PRO A 52 10.79 -9.93 -11.68
C PRO A 52 11.56 -8.87 -10.87
N LYS A 53 11.45 -8.84 -9.53
CA LYS A 53 12.46 -8.33 -8.56
C LYS A 53 12.03 -7.23 -7.58
N MET A 54 10.77 -6.79 -7.53
CA MET A 54 10.40 -5.75 -6.55
C MET A 54 9.82 -6.37 -5.27
N ARG A 55 10.63 -6.33 -4.20
CA ARG A 55 10.20 -6.63 -2.83
C ARG A 55 9.93 -5.31 -2.11
N ARG A 56 8.72 -5.12 -1.62
CA ARG A 56 8.30 -3.87 -0.94
C ARG A 56 7.15 -4.12 0.03
N LYS A 57 7.03 -3.28 1.06
CA LYS A 57 5.84 -3.24 1.90
C LYS A 57 4.72 -2.54 1.16
N VAL A 58 3.54 -3.15 1.18
CA VAL A 58 2.31 -2.56 0.67
C VAL A 58 1.19 -2.78 1.68
N ALA A 59 0.21 -1.88 1.68
CA ALA A 59 -1.03 -2.09 2.40
C ALA A 59 -2.16 -2.38 1.41
N ILE A 60 -3.07 -3.28 1.81
CA ILE A 60 -4.21 -3.70 1.00
C ILE A 60 -5.47 -3.48 1.81
N VAL A 61 -6.47 -2.85 1.19
CA VAL A 61 -7.82 -2.71 1.75
C VAL A 61 -8.77 -3.66 1.02
N LYS A 62 -9.55 -4.44 1.76
CA LYS A 62 -10.54 -5.37 1.20
C LYS A 62 -11.93 -5.14 1.77
N ALA A 63 -12.92 -5.22 0.90
CA ALA A 63 -14.32 -5.41 1.28
C ALA A 63 -14.56 -6.87 1.71
N LYS A 64 -14.92 -7.09 2.98
CA LYS A 64 -15.10 -8.42 3.57
C LYS A 64 -16.55 -8.88 3.62
N THR A 65 -17.51 -7.96 3.67
CA THR A 65 -18.93 -8.31 3.68
C THR A 65 -19.52 -8.28 2.28
N LYS A 66 -20.54 -9.11 2.01
CA LYS A 66 -21.27 -9.09 0.73
C LYS A 66 -21.82 -7.69 0.42
N LYS A 67 -22.30 -6.96 1.43
CA LYS A 67 -22.78 -5.57 1.30
C LYS A 67 -21.66 -4.64 0.80
N ALA A 68 -20.50 -4.65 1.45
CA ALA A 68 -19.35 -3.84 1.06
C ALA A 68 -18.82 -4.21 -0.34
N GLN A 69 -18.81 -5.49 -0.69
CA GLN A 69 -18.38 -5.95 -2.00
C GLN A 69 -19.31 -5.46 -3.11
N ARG A 70 -20.63 -5.57 -2.93
CA ARG A 70 -21.61 -5.05 -3.90
C ARG A 70 -21.50 -3.54 -4.07
N ALA A 71 -21.38 -2.80 -2.96
CA ALA A 71 -21.19 -1.35 -2.99
C ALA A 71 -19.89 -0.98 -3.74
N ASN A 72 -18.79 -1.70 -3.48
CA ASN A 72 -17.54 -1.45 -4.19
C ASN A 72 -17.64 -1.74 -5.70
N LEU A 73 -18.31 -2.82 -6.10
CA LEU A 73 -18.51 -3.17 -7.51
C LEU A 73 -19.35 -2.13 -8.25
N ARG A 74 -20.34 -1.53 -7.58
CA ARG A 74 -21.23 -0.52 -8.17
C ARG A 74 -20.59 0.86 -8.20
N ASP A 75 -19.96 1.27 -7.11
CA ASP A 75 -19.63 2.69 -6.86
C ASP A 75 -18.13 2.97 -6.72
N ASN A 76 -17.28 1.96 -6.91
CA ASN A 76 -15.82 2.06 -6.76
C ASN A 76 -15.39 2.63 -5.39
N THR A 77 -16.08 2.22 -4.32
CA THR A 77 -15.89 2.76 -2.96
C THR A 77 -14.44 2.66 -2.49
N LEU A 78 -13.75 1.54 -2.73
CA LEU A 78 -12.34 1.36 -2.36
C LEU A 78 -11.42 2.36 -3.07
N LEU A 79 -11.63 2.57 -4.38
CA LEU A 79 -10.81 3.49 -5.18
C LEU A 79 -10.99 4.93 -4.70
N LYS A 80 -12.24 5.35 -4.47
CA LYS A 80 -12.57 6.69 -3.97
C LYS A 80 -11.95 6.92 -2.59
N ALA A 81 -12.11 5.97 -1.67
CA ALA A 81 -11.58 6.07 -0.32
C ALA A 81 -10.05 6.17 -0.26
N VAL A 82 -9.33 5.42 -1.12
CA VAL A 82 -7.87 5.50 -1.24
C VAL A 82 -7.43 6.84 -1.82
N LEU A 83 -8.17 7.40 -2.78
CA LEU A 83 -7.90 8.72 -3.36
C LEU A 83 -8.36 9.89 -2.47
N GLY A 84 -9.03 9.61 -1.34
CA GLY A 84 -9.60 10.64 -0.48
C GLY A 84 -10.78 11.40 -1.10
N LYS A 85 -11.47 10.77 -2.05
CA LYS A 85 -12.67 11.28 -2.72
C LYS A 85 -13.95 10.68 -2.15
#